data_AF-A0A2K4ZR23-F1
#
_entry.id   AF-A0A2K4ZR23-F1
#
_cell.length_a   1.000
_cell.length_b   1.000
_cell.length_c   1.000
_cell.angle_alpha   90.00
_cell.angle_beta   90.00
_cell.angle_gamma   90.00
#
_symmetry.space_group_name_H-M   'P 1'
#
loop_
_entity.id
_entity.type
_entity.pdbx_description
1 polymer ?
#
loop_
_entity_poly.entity_id
_entity_poly.type
_entity_poly.pdbx_seq_one_letter_code
_entity_poly.pdbx_strand_id
1 'polypeptide(L)'
;MSFSQTRESLYCRPPGFTVVSPGKHLAGGLQSGRAANFTGAQYSKLRLYNRASDKSIFVGELSKMKIGNFMEEKNMDLMNELLKSLNSIDCNIFDEDYLNELLDSRDSDPFDTEWCRVNEEIETLKNTQSYTDKNEEEQGKIREKAFMIIEENIGGELSEYVSDDFGLIYDSLVLNYDDEWLNKLITAYRNKKIPAGEL
;
A
#
# COMPACT_ATOMS: atom_id res chain seq x y z
N MET A 1 1.22 4.54 -46.13
CA MET A 1 1.97 5.42 -45.19
C MET A 1 1.17 5.49 -43.91
N SER A 2 1.89 5.32 -42.80
CA SER A 2 1.43 4.86 -41.48
C SER A 2 0.29 5.68 -40.88
N PHE A 3 -0.67 4.97 -40.25
CA PHE A 3 -1.50 5.55 -39.21
C PHE A 3 -0.60 5.89 -38.02
N SER A 4 -0.56 7.16 -37.63
CA SER A 4 0.02 7.60 -36.36
C SER A 4 -0.99 7.29 -35.27
N GLN A 5 -0.76 6.20 -34.55
CA GLN A 5 -1.49 5.86 -33.34
C GLN A 5 -1.08 6.86 -32.26
N THR A 6 -1.97 7.80 -31.96
CA THR A 6 -1.87 8.70 -30.81
C THR A 6 -1.79 7.86 -29.55
N ARG A 7 -0.63 7.91 -28.87
CA ARG A 7 -0.47 7.42 -27.50
C ARG A 7 -1.36 8.29 -26.60
N GLU A 8 -2.59 7.84 -26.35
CA GLU A 8 -3.22 8.10 -25.06
C GLU A 8 -2.42 7.26 -24.06
N SER A 9 -1.45 7.90 -23.39
CA SER A 9 -0.93 7.38 -22.12
C SER A 9 -2.12 7.43 -21.16
N LEU A 10 -2.77 6.28 -21.00
CA LEU A 10 -3.80 6.09 -19.98
C LEU A 10 -3.12 6.32 -18.64
N TYR A 11 -3.61 7.28 -17.87
CA TYR A 11 -3.20 7.51 -16.49
C TYR A 11 -3.44 6.21 -15.70
N CYS A 12 -2.38 5.42 -15.47
CA CYS A 12 -2.45 4.12 -14.81
C CYS A 12 -2.46 4.22 -13.27
N ARG A 13 -2.33 5.44 -12.73
CA ARG A 13 -2.24 5.69 -11.28
C ARG A 13 -3.63 5.77 -10.63
N PRO A 14 -3.77 5.27 -9.39
CA PRO A 14 -4.99 5.45 -8.62
C PRO A 14 -5.32 6.94 -8.45
N PRO A 15 -6.60 7.32 -8.32
CA PRO A 15 -6.95 8.71 -8.02
C PRO A 15 -6.27 9.18 -6.72
N GLY A 16 -5.70 10.39 -6.77
CA GLY A 16 -4.98 11.02 -5.66
C GLY A 16 -5.85 11.31 -4.44
N PHE A 17 -5.21 11.68 -3.33
CA PHE A 17 -5.89 12.06 -2.09
C PHE A 17 -6.48 13.47 -2.21
N THR A 18 -7.76 13.64 -1.84
CA THR A 18 -8.34 14.97 -1.69
C THR A 18 -8.15 15.46 -0.26
N VAL A 19 -7.25 16.41 -0.05
CA VAL A 19 -7.08 17.07 1.27
C VAL A 19 -8.28 17.99 1.51
N VAL A 20 -9.24 17.52 2.31
CA VAL A 20 -10.34 18.37 2.78
C VAL A 20 -9.87 19.10 4.05
N SER A 21 -9.64 20.41 3.95
CA SER A 21 -9.31 21.25 5.10
C SER A 21 -10.36 21.09 6.21
N PRO A 22 -9.99 20.93 7.51
CA PRO A 22 -10.95 20.76 8.59
C PRO A 22 -11.82 22.03 8.76
N GLY A 23 -13.00 22.01 8.15
CA GLY A 23 -14.05 23.00 8.34
C GLY A 23 -14.65 22.88 9.74
N LYS A 24 -14.76 24.02 10.42
CA LYS A 24 -15.18 24.20 11.82
C LYS A 24 -16.45 23.42 12.18
N HIS A 25 -16.39 22.71 13.30
CA HIS A 25 -17.52 22.05 13.94
C HIS A 25 -18.71 22.99 14.16
N LEU A 26 -19.89 22.58 13.70
CA LEU A 26 -21.17 23.02 14.25
C LEU A 26 -21.83 21.83 14.95
N ALA A 27 -22.05 22.03 16.25
CA ALA A 27 -22.76 21.13 17.14
C ALA A 27 -24.25 21.03 16.78
N GLY A 28 -24.81 19.84 16.88
CA GLY A 28 -26.25 19.59 16.76
C GLY A 28 -26.55 18.13 17.04
N GLY A 29 -26.86 17.82 18.29
CA GLY A 29 -27.10 16.45 18.75
C GLY A 29 -28.45 15.87 18.35
N LEU A 30 -28.54 14.54 18.45
CA LEU A 30 -29.80 13.85 18.75
C LEU A 30 -29.51 12.56 19.51
N GLN A 31 -30.00 12.49 20.75
CA GLN A 31 -30.04 11.29 21.59
C GLN A 31 -31.17 10.36 21.12
N SER A 32 -30.90 9.06 21.08
CA SER A 32 -31.70 7.96 21.67
C SER A 32 -31.19 6.63 21.08
N GLY A 33 -31.07 5.51 21.78
CA GLY A 33 -31.33 5.18 23.17
C GLY A 33 -30.97 3.70 23.42
N ARG A 34 -30.79 3.40 24.70
CA ARG A 34 -30.88 2.09 25.39
C ARG A 34 -29.86 0.97 25.11
N ALA A 35 -29.32 0.55 26.26
CA ALA A 35 -28.46 -0.59 26.52
C ALA A 35 -29.02 -1.97 26.12
N ALA A 36 -28.09 -2.87 25.80
CA ALA A 36 -28.16 -4.27 26.20
C ALA A 36 -26.74 -4.81 26.46
N ASN A 37 -26.42 -5.07 27.72
CA ASN A 37 -25.33 -5.97 28.10
C ASN A 37 -25.81 -7.40 27.85
N PHE A 38 -25.09 -8.18 27.04
CA PHE A 38 -25.07 -9.63 27.19
C PHE A 38 -23.62 -10.11 27.09
N THR A 39 -23.11 -10.47 28.26
CA THR A 39 -21.99 -11.37 28.46
C THR A 39 -22.24 -12.70 27.73
N GLY A 40 -21.18 -13.26 27.15
CA GLY A 40 -21.11 -14.70 26.88
C GLY A 40 -21.15 -15.13 25.42
N ALA A 41 -20.15 -14.75 24.63
CA ALA A 41 -19.69 -15.60 23.53
C ALA A 41 -18.49 -16.41 24.04
N GLN A 42 -18.76 -17.44 24.85
CA GLN A 42 -17.78 -18.51 25.00
C GLN A 42 -17.66 -19.20 23.65
N TYR A 43 -16.45 -19.32 23.13
CA TYR A 43 -16.11 -20.04 21.91
C TYR A 43 -16.62 -21.49 22.01
N SER A 44 -17.83 -21.75 21.54
CA SER A 44 -18.41 -23.07 21.37
C SER A 44 -17.88 -23.71 20.09
N LYS A 45 -16.57 -24.02 20.06
CA LYS A 45 -16.04 -24.91 19.02
C LYS A 45 -15.03 -25.95 19.52
N LEU A 46 -14.92 -26.13 20.84
CA LEU A 46 -14.08 -27.19 21.41
C LEU A 46 -14.91 -28.33 22.01
N ARG A 47 -15.72 -28.97 21.17
CA ARG A 47 -16.12 -30.38 21.34
C ARG A 47 -16.71 -30.85 20.01
N LEU A 48 -15.96 -31.70 19.31
CA LEU A 48 -16.37 -33.03 18.90
C LEU A 48 -15.32 -33.67 17.95
N TYR A 49 -15.08 -34.96 18.17
CA TYR A 49 -14.39 -35.95 17.33
C TYR A 49 -12.87 -36.18 17.49
N ASN A 50 -12.55 -37.23 18.27
CA ASN A 50 -11.26 -37.92 18.25
C ASN A 50 -11.23 -38.94 17.10
N ARG A 51 -10.66 -38.59 15.95
CA ARG A 51 -10.19 -39.55 14.93
C ARG A 51 -8.79 -39.14 14.47
N ALA A 52 -7.86 -40.09 14.45
CA ALA A 52 -6.41 -39.83 14.29
C ALA A 52 -6.01 -39.11 12.98
N SER A 53 -6.87 -39.14 11.95
CA SER A 53 -6.68 -38.42 10.68
C SER A 53 -6.88 -36.90 10.79
N ASP A 54 -7.74 -36.43 11.69
CA ASP A 54 -8.07 -35.00 11.82
C ASP A 54 -7.00 -34.21 12.57
N LYS A 55 -6.22 -34.86 13.44
CA LYS A 55 -5.09 -34.23 14.13
C LYS A 55 -4.02 -33.76 13.13
N SER A 56 -3.77 -34.54 12.08
CA SER A 56 -2.82 -34.18 11.02
C SER A 56 -3.29 -32.92 10.26
N ILE A 57 -4.57 -32.86 9.92
CA ILE A 57 -5.16 -31.72 9.20
C ILE A 57 -5.10 -30.46 10.07
N PHE A 58 -5.50 -30.58 11.34
CA PHE A 58 -5.49 -29.48 12.31
C PHE A 58 -4.08 -28.94 12.58
N VAL A 59 -3.06 -29.81 12.69
CA VAL A 59 -1.66 -29.37 12.82
C VAL A 59 -1.19 -28.64 11.55
N GLY A 60 -1.64 -29.08 10.37
CA GLY A 60 -1.37 -28.40 9.11
C GLY A 60 -2.01 -27.00 9.04
N GLU A 61 -3.27 -26.86 9.45
CA GLU A 61 -3.97 -25.57 9.51
C GLU A 61 -3.34 -24.61 10.52
N LEU A 62 -3.01 -25.09 11.72
CA LEU A 62 -2.32 -24.30 12.74
C LEU A 62 -0.94 -23.83 12.26
N SER A 63 -0.21 -24.67 11.53
CA SER A 63 1.09 -24.31 10.98
C SER A 63 0.96 -23.23 9.89
N LYS A 64 -0.04 -23.35 9.01
CA LYS A 64 -0.35 -22.34 7.99
C LYS A 64 -0.76 -21.00 8.62
N MET A 65 -1.62 -21.02 9.62
CA MET A 65 -2.06 -19.83 10.33
C MET A 65 -0.90 -19.14 11.07
N LYS A 66 0.01 -19.92 11.67
CA LYS A 66 1.20 -19.40 12.33
C LYS A 66 2.20 -18.77 11.33
N ILE A 67 2.38 -19.38 10.16
CA ILE A 67 3.23 -18.84 9.10
C ILE A 67 2.60 -17.56 8.51
N GLY A 68 1.29 -17.55 8.27
CA GLY A 68 0.56 -16.38 7.79
C GLY A 68 0.75 -15.17 8.70
N ASN A 69 0.47 -15.32 10.00
CA ASN A 69 0.65 -14.24 10.97
C ASN A 69 2.11 -13.73 11.03
N PHE A 70 3.09 -14.62 10.95
CA PHE A 70 4.51 -14.23 10.96
C PHE A 70 4.93 -13.46 9.70
N MET A 71 4.37 -13.80 8.54
CA MET A 71 4.61 -13.06 7.29
C MET A 71 3.94 -11.68 7.34
N GLU A 72 2.71 -11.59 7.84
CA GLU A 72 2.01 -10.31 8.05
C GLU A 72 2.81 -9.37 8.97
N GLU A 73 3.32 -9.87 10.10
CA GLU A 73 4.15 -9.08 11.04
C GLU A 73 5.40 -8.53 10.34
N LYS A 74 6.13 -9.38 9.60
CA LYS A 74 7.33 -8.97 8.86
C LYS A 74 7.05 -7.94 7.77
N ASN A 75 5.95 -8.10 7.06
CA ASN A 75 5.55 -7.17 6.01
C ASN A 75 5.28 -5.78 6.60
N MET A 76 4.60 -5.73 7.75
CA MET A 76 4.34 -4.46 8.45
C MET A 76 5.62 -3.83 9.01
N ASP A 77 6.56 -4.62 9.52
CA ASP A 77 7.86 -4.12 9.96
C ASP A 77 8.63 -3.44 8.81
N LEU A 78 8.63 -4.06 7.63
CA LEU A 78 9.23 -3.48 6.43
C LEU A 78 8.53 -2.17 6.03
N MET A 79 7.21 -2.14 5.97
CA MET A 79 6.47 -0.91 5.63
C MET A 79 6.77 0.23 6.60
N ASN A 80 6.86 -0.07 7.89
CA ASN A 80 7.22 0.91 8.91
C ASN A 80 8.68 1.39 8.76
N GLU A 81 9.61 0.52 8.36
CA GLU A 81 11.00 0.89 8.03
C GLU A 81 11.05 1.84 6.82
N LEU A 82 10.29 1.55 5.77
CA LEU A 82 10.23 2.39 4.56
C LEU A 82 9.63 3.76 4.87
N LEU A 83 8.53 3.84 5.62
CA LEU A 83 7.92 5.11 6.05
C LEU A 83 8.89 5.95 6.89
N LYS A 84 9.65 5.32 7.79
CA LYS A 84 10.71 6.01 8.56
C LYS A 84 11.82 6.53 7.65
N SER A 85 12.20 5.75 6.64
CA SER A 85 13.24 6.14 5.69
C SER A 85 12.78 7.33 4.84
N LEU A 86 11.54 7.30 4.35
CA LEU A 86 10.87 8.39 3.65
C LEU A 86 10.87 9.68 4.47
N ASN A 87 10.45 9.61 5.74
CA ASN A 87 10.43 10.76 6.65
C ASN A 87 11.82 11.28 7.05
N SER A 88 12.89 10.59 6.63
CA SER A 88 14.27 10.99 6.90
C SER A 88 15.02 11.48 5.66
N ILE A 89 14.33 11.59 4.52
CA ILE A 89 14.87 12.20 3.31
C ILE A 89 15.05 13.70 3.56
N ASP A 90 16.22 14.23 3.22
CA ASP A 90 16.48 15.66 3.31
C ASP A 90 15.86 16.37 2.11
N CYS A 91 14.62 16.82 2.28
CA CYS A 91 13.85 17.47 1.23
C CYS A 91 14.26 18.92 0.96
N ASN A 92 15.13 19.51 1.78
CA ASN A 92 15.57 20.91 1.60
C ASN A 92 16.42 21.11 0.34
N ILE A 93 16.89 20.02 -0.27
CA ILE A 93 17.66 20.04 -1.52
C ILE A 93 16.79 20.12 -2.77
N PHE A 94 15.46 19.99 -2.62
CA PHE A 94 14.53 20.00 -3.74
C PHE A 94 14.04 21.42 -4.00
N ASP A 95 14.65 22.05 -5.00
CA ASP A 95 14.08 23.26 -5.60
C ASP A 95 13.04 22.90 -6.67
N GLU A 96 12.34 23.91 -7.18
CA GLU A 96 11.26 23.74 -8.15
C GLU A 96 11.75 23.07 -9.45
N ASP A 97 12.94 23.45 -9.94
CA ASP A 97 13.53 22.87 -11.15
C ASP A 97 13.84 21.38 -10.95
N TYR A 98 14.44 21.02 -9.81
CA TYR A 98 14.69 19.63 -9.46
C TYR A 98 13.40 18.81 -9.35
N LEU A 99 12.35 19.36 -8.72
CA LEU A 99 11.06 18.68 -8.59
C LEU A 99 10.42 18.43 -9.96
N ASN A 100 10.47 19.41 -10.86
CA ASN A 100 9.94 19.25 -12.22
C ASN A 100 10.71 18.16 -12.99
N GLU A 101 12.05 18.17 -12.95
CA GLU A 101 12.87 17.12 -13.58
C GLU A 101 12.60 15.73 -12.99
N LEU A 102 12.40 15.66 -11.67
CA LEU A 102 12.07 14.42 -10.97
C LEU A 102 10.73 13.86 -11.42
N LEU A 103 9.69 14.70 -11.50
CA LEU A 103 8.35 14.30 -11.94
C LEU A 103 8.36 13.89 -13.42
N ASP A 104 8.97 14.69 -14.30
CA ASP A 104 9.14 14.37 -15.72
C ASP A 104 9.84 13.03 -15.93
N SER A 105 10.87 12.75 -15.12
CA SER A 105 11.62 11.49 -15.17
C SER A 105 10.80 10.29 -14.68
N ARG A 106 9.77 10.48 -13.85
CA ARG A 106 8.87 9.42 -13.38
C ARG A 106 7.75 9.12 -14.37
N ASP A 107 7.32 10.13 -15.12
CA ASP A 107 6.32 10.00 -16.20
C ASP A 107 6.93 9.59 -17.56
N SER A 108 8.23 9.28 -17.57
CA SER A 108 8.97 8.90 -18.76
C SER A 108 9.52 7.48 -18.68
N ASP A 109 9.75 6.88 -19.85
CA ASP A 109 10.43 5.60 -19.97
C ASP A 109 11.88 5.71 -19.43
N PRO A 110 12.38 4.70 -18.70
CA PRO A 110 11.74 3.40 -18.44
C PRO A 110 10.84 3.36 -17.19
N PHE A 111 10.80 4.43 -16.38
CA PHE A 111 10.17 4.40 -15.06
C PHE A 111 8.65 4.15 -15.15
N ASP A 112 7.96 4.95 -15.97
CA ASP A 112 6.51 4.86 -16.11
C ASP A 112 6.08 3.48 -16.64
N THR A 113 6.77 2.99 -17.67
CA THR A 113 6.51 1.66 -18.25
C THR A 113 6.64 0.54 -17.21
N GLU A 114 7.71 0.54 -16.40
CA GLU A 114 7.90 -0.50 -15.39
C GLU A 114 6.94 -0.37 -14.21
N TRP A 115 6.62 0.85 -13.77
CA TRP A 115 5.62 1.09 -12.74
C TRP A 115 4.25 0.55 -13.19
N CYS A 116 3.84 0.89 -14.42
CA CYS A 116 2.59 0.41 -15.01
C CYS A 116 2.56 -1.12 -15.13
N ARG A 117 3.63 -1.74 -15.63
CA ARG A 117 3.75 -3.19 -15.76
C ARG A 117 3.52 -3.88 -14.41
N VAL A 118 4.26 -3.46 -13.37
CA VAL A 118 4.16 -4.06 -12.04
C VAL A 118 2.78 -3.84 -11.43
N ASN A 119 2.18 -2.66 -11.61
CA ASN A 119 0.84 -2.36 -11.13
C ASN A 119 -0.22 -3.25 -11.79
N GLU A 120 -0.16 -3.42 -13.12
CA GLU A 120 -1.09 -4.30 -13.85
C GLU A 120 -0.98 -5.77 -13.42
N GLU A 121 0.24 -6.26 -13.18
CA GLU A 121 0.49 -7.60 -12.67
C GLU A 121 -0.10 -7.78 -11.26
N ILE A 122 0.12 -6.82 -10.36
CA ILE A 122 -0.43 -6.81 -9.01
C ILE A 122 -1.97 -6.75 -9.03
N GLU A 123 -2.57 -5.88 -9.84
CA GLU A 123 -4.04 -5.81 -9.97
C GLU A 123 -4.63 -7.12 -10.51
N THR A 124 -3.94 -7.78 -11.43
CA THR A 124 -4.33 -9.13 -11.89
C THR A 124 -4.28 -10.15 -10.75
N LEU A 125 -3.27 -10.08 -9.88
CA LEU A 125 -3.16 -10.93 -8.71
C LEU A 125 -4.23 -10.63 -7.66
N LYS A 126 -4.60 -9.37 -7.43
CA LYS A 126 -5.68 -8.97 -6.52
C LYS A 126 -7.01 -9.61 -6.92
N ASN A 127 -7.28 -9.65 -8.22
CA ASN A 127 -8.50 -10.24 -8.78
C ASN A 127 -8.54 -11.78 -8.74
N THR A 128 -7.38 -12.43 -8.63
CA THR A 128 -7.26 -13.90 -8.70
C THR A 128 -6.95 -14.56 -7.36
N GLN A 129 -6.37 -13.82 -6.42
CA GLN A 129 -6.01 -14.27 -5.08
C GLN A 129 -6.97 -13.72 -4.01
N SER A 130 -6.78 -14.14 -2.76
CA SER A 130 -7.58 -13.70 -1.61
C SER A 130 -7.15 -12.30 -1.13
N TYR A 131 -7.24 -11.29 -2.01
CA TYR A 131 -7.14 -9.89 -1.61
C TYR A 131 -8.48 -9.45 -1.00
N THR A 132 -8.46 -8.86 0.19
CA THR A 132 -9.66 -8.60 0.98
C THR A 132 -9.87 -7.10 1.20
N ASP A 133 -11.09 -6.69 1.52
CA ASP A 133 -11.42 -5.31 1.90
C ASP A 133 -10.53 -4.79 3.04
N LYS A 134 -10.11 -5.68 3.96
CA LYS A 134 -9.16 -5.32 5.03
C LYS A 134 -7.79 -4.94 4.45
N ASN A 135 -7.35 -5.61 3.39
CA ASN A 135 -6.09 -5.31 2.74
C ASN A 135 -6.17 -3.93 2.06
N GLU A 136 -7.29 -3.62 1.38
CA GLU A 136 -7.54 -2.29 0.81
C GLU A 136 -7.55 -1.19 1.88
N GLU A 137 -8.19 -1.43 3.02
CA GLU A 137 -8.22 -0.47 4.13
C GLU A 137 -6.82 -0.19 4.68
N GLU A 138 -6.01 -1.23 4.90
CA GLU A 138 -4.63 -1.09 5.39
C GLU A 138 -3.72 -0.44 4.34
N GLN A 139 -3.88 -0.79 3.06
CA GLN A 139 -3.19 -0.10 1.96
C GLN A 139 -3.52 1.39 1.97
N GLY A 140 -4.79 1.76 2.13
CA GLY A 140 -5.24 3.14 2.23
C GLY A 140 -4.53 3.90 3.35
N LYS A 141 -4.41 3.29 4.54
CA LYS A 141 -3.68 3.88 5.68
C LYS A 141 -2.18 4.07 5.41
N ILE A 142 -1.57 3.14 4.68
CA ILE A 142 -0.16 3.24 4.27
C ILE A 142 0.02 4.39 3.27
N ARG A 143 -0.83 4.44 2.24
CA ARG A 143 -0.83 5.50 1.23
C ARG A 143 -1.03 6.87 1.88
N GLU A 144 -1.99 7.01 2.79
CA GLU A 144 -2.25 8.24 3.53
C GLU A 144 -1.03 8.70 4.33
N LYS A 145 -0.35 7.78 5.05
CA LYS A 145 0.87 8.12 5.80
C LYS A 145 2.00 8.61 4.88
N ALA A 146 2.24 7.92 3.78
CA ALA A 146 3.28 8.30 2.83
C ALA A 146 2.98 9.66 2.17
N PHE A 147 1.71 9.88 1.80
CA PHE A 147 1.22 11.15 1.28
C PHE A 147 1.49 12.28 2.27
N MET A 148 1.05 12.14 3.54
CA MET A 148 1.23 13.17 4.57
C MET A 148 2.70 13.50 4.84
N ILE A 149 3.59 12.50 4.82
CA ILE A 149 5.03 12.74 5.02
C ILE A 149 5.59 13.68 3.94
N ILE A 150 5.26 13.46 2.66
CA ILE A 150 5.76 14.32 1.58
C ILE A 150 5.03 15.66 1.55
N GLU A 151 3.71 15.65 1.77
CA GLU A 151 2.89 16.85 1.76
C GLU A 151 3.35 17.88 2.82
N GLU A 152 3.73 17.41 4.01
CA GLU A 152 4.22 18.28 5.09
C GLU A 152 5.65 18.83 4.86
N ASN A 153 6.47 18.16 4.05
CA ASN A 153 7.88 18.54 3.83
C ASN A 153 8.12 19.30 2.53
N ILE A 154 7.42 18.94 1.45
CA ILE A 154 7.59 19.48 0.10
C ILE A 154 6.25 20.04 -0.40
N GLY A 155 5.17 19.29 -0.18
CA GLY A 155 3.88 19.54 -0.83
C GLY A 155 3.86 19.14 -2.31
N GLY A 156 2.68 19.27 -2.92
CA GLY A 156 2.53 19.18 -4.37
C GLY A 156 2.47 17.76 -4.92
N GLU A 157 2.53 17.64 -6.24
CA GLU A 157 2.21 16.40 -6.97
C GLU A 157 3.07 15.20 -6.53
N LEU A 158 4.29 15.44 -6.05
CA LEU A 158 5.18 14.38 -5.57
C LEU A 158 4.54 13.53 -4.45
N SER A 159 3.66 14.11 -3.62
CA SER A 159 2.97 13.35 -2.56
C SER A 159 2.05 12.26 -3.13
N GLU A 160 1.41 12.51 -4.28
CA GLU A 160 0.59 11.52 -4.98
C GLU A 160 1.47 10.39 -5.53
N TYR A 161 2.54 10.73 -6.24
CA TYR A 161 3.47 9.75 -6.83
C TYR A 161 4.10 8.82 -5.79
N VAL A 162 4.56 9.39 -4.68
CA VAL A 162 5.18 8.62 -3.59
C VAL A 162 4.13 7.78 -2.86
N SER A 163 2.94 8.33 -2.64
CA SER A 163 1.86 7.58 -2.01
C SER A 163 1.49 6.33 -2.80
N ASP A 164 1.41 6.45 -4.12
CA ASP A 164 1.15 5.32 -5.02
C ASP A 164 2.24 4.24 -4.95
N ASP A 165 3.52 4.64 -4.90
CA ASP A 165 4.62 3.69 -4.74
C ASP A 165 4.46 2.87 -3.45
N PHE A 166 4.06 3.51 -2.34
CA PHE A 166 3.84 2.84 -1.07
C PHE A 166 2.62 1.91 -1.10
N GLY A 167 1.57 2.27 -1.84
CA GLY A 167 0.44 1.38 -2.10
C GLY A 167 0.84 0.14 -2.90
N LEU A 168 1.64 0.33 -3.95
CA LEU A 168 2.15 -0.74 -4.80
C LEU A 168 3.05 -1.72 -4.03
N ILE A 169 3.96 -1.19 -3.19
CA ILE A 169 4.84 -2.00 -2.33
C ILE A 169 4.01 -2.76 -1.30
N TYR A 170 2.99 -2.15 -0.69
CA TYR A 170 2.14 -2.86 0.26
C TYR A 170 1.41 -4.04 -0.39
N ASP A 171 0.80 -3.81 -1.56
CA ASP A 171 0.06 -4.85 -2.28
C ASP A 171 0.98 -6.01 -2.67
N SER A 172 2.21 -5.73 -3.11
CA SER A 172 3.17 -6.77 -3.47
C SER A 172 3.53 -7.67 -2.28
N LEU A 173 3.69 -7.09 -1.09
CA LEU A 173 4.00 -7.83 0.13
C LEU A 173 2.84 -8.74 0.55
N VAL A 174 1.60 -8.24 0.46
CA VAL A 174 0.39 -9.01 0.77
C VAL A 174 0.20 -10.17 -0.21
N LEU A 175 0.50 -9.95 -1.48
CA LEU A 175 0.33 -10.94 -2.55
C LEU A 175 1.57 -11.85 -2.73
N ASN A 176 2.62 -11.62 -1.94
CA ASN A 176 3.92 -12.27 -2.06
C ASN A 176 4.45 -12.23 -3.52
N TYR A 177 4.30 -11.07 -4.14
CA TYR A 177 4.79 -10.75 -5.47
C TYR A 177 6.25 -10.29 -5.39
N ASP A 178 7.11 -10.84 -6.25
CA ASP A 178 8.54 -10.54 -6.31
C ASP A 178 8.91 -10.13 -7.73
N ASP A 179 9.59 -8.99 -7.85
CA ASP A 179 9.96 -8.38 -9.12
C ASP A 179 11.26 -7.58 -8.97
N GLU A 180 12.16 -7.69 -9.94
CA GLU A 180 13.49 -7.06 -9.87
C GLU A 180 13.40 -5.52 -9.80
N TRP A 181 12.55 -4.91 -10.64
CA TRP A 181 12.37 -3.46 -10.66
C TRP A 181 11.73 -2.96 -9.37
N LEU A 182 10.70 -3.66 -8.88
CA LEU A 182 10.06 -3.32 -7.60
C LEU A 182 11.03 -3.44 -6.41
N ASN A 183 11.92 -4.44 -6.42
CA ASN A 183 12.95 -4.59 -5.40
C ASN A 183 13.96 -3.42 -5.41
N LYS A 184 14.28 -2.88 -6.59
CA LYS A 184 15.10 -1.67 -6.72
C LYS A 184 14.37 -0.41 -6.22
N LEU A 185 13.07 -0.29 -6.50
CA LEU A 185 12.20 0.76 -5.95
C LEU A 185 12.23 0.76 -4.40
N ILE A 186 12.02 -0.41 -3.79
CA ILE A 186 12.09 -0.60 -2.33
C ILE A 186 13.49 -0.24 -1.79
N THR A 187 14.54 -0.65 -2.50
CA THR A 187 15.93 -0.37 -2.13
C THR A 187 16.24 1.14 -2.16
N ALA A 188 15.70 1.88 -3.12
CA ALA A 188 15.85 3.33 -3.17
C ALA A 188 15.25 4.01 -1.92
N TYR A 189 14.03 3.62 -1.52
CA TYR A 189 13.40 4.15 -0.30
C TYR A 189 14.18 3.79 0.96
N ARG A 190 14.68 2.55 1.09
CA ARG A 190 15.59 2.16 2.19
C ARG A 190 16.84 3.05 2.25
N ASN A 191 17.35 3.44 1.09
CA ASN A 191 18.50 4.32 0.96
C ASN A 191 18.13 5.81 1.06
N LYS A 192 16.91 6.15 1.47
CA LYS A 192 16.43 7.51 1.68
C LYS A 192 16.50 8.36 0.41
N LYS A 193 16.13 7.76 -0.71
CA LYS A 193 16.08 8.42 -2.03
C LYS A 193 14.68 8.28 -2.62
N ILE A 194 14.18 9.34 -3.24
CA ILE A 194 13.01 9.26 -4.11
C ILE A 194 13.45 8.67 -5.46
N PRO A 195 12.90 7.50 -5.88
CA PRO A 195 13.29 6.85 -7.11
C PRO A 195 12.68 7.55 -8.35
N ALA A 196 13.45 7.60 -9.42
CA ALA A 196 13.06 8.12 -10.74
C ALA A 196 14.02 7.58 -11.81
N GLY A 197 13.59 7.59 -13.08
CA GLY A 197 14.40 7.15 -14.21
C GLY A 197 14.66 5.64 -14.21
N GLU A 198 15.85 5.23 -14.65
CA GLU A 198 16.26 3.81 -14.62
C GLU A 198 16.64 3.37 -13.20
N LEU A 199 16.10 2.22 -12.77
CA LEU A 199 16.34 1.61 -11.45
C LEU A 199 17.19 0.34 -11.56
#